data_AF-A0A0R2NRC0-F1
#
_entry.id   AF-A0A0R2NRC0-F1
#
_cell.length_a   1.000
_cell.length_b   1.000
_cell.length_c   1.000
_cell.angle_alpha   90.00
_cell.angle_beta   90.00
_cell.angle_gamma   90.00
#
_symmetry.space_group_name_H-M   'P 1'
#
loop_
_entity.id
_entity.type
_entity.pdbx_description
1 polymer ?
#
loop_
_entity_poly.entity_id
_entity_poly.type
_entity_poly.pdbx_seq_one_letter_code
_entity_poly.pdbx_strand_id
1 'polypeptide(L)'
;MSFITRTIASGATLILGTTVIGIAMPAQAATHKTTTVPTSIQGTWYHYNKTYQRYDTVQATKTSFNTKSALATNWTKLSGTKFPSYALGHSELAVKKQAKGYYLIAKYATDGSPLWKKVTYSGHAALQAIRPATAESNGGPTTYYYQTKKIAKQPVVPFKVAKNDNFSSKKYAAVYVQADYKAPVKLYSSVKNAQKKRGKTITIKNITTAYQARWNDAKSDIVRVRVKNHTYYVRDTEDLQPSNSWRIGNTIYSPFAPTSTSKIVLDPGTKASKATKWAKIVHAGKNKTVYTTMWHRANGSWKK
;
A
#
# COMPACT_ATOMS: atom_id res chain seq x y z
N MET A 1 57.72 -29.64 110.24
CA MET A 1 58.47 -30.29 109.14
C MET A 1 57.62 -30.10 107.88
N SER A 2 57.90 -29.12 107.01
CA SER A 2 58.78 -29.24 105.81
C SER A 2 58.18 -30.22 104.79
N PHE A 3 57.94 -29.96 103.49
CA PHE A 3 58.31 -28.90 102.53
C PHE A 3 57.60 -29.19 101.17
N ILE A 4 57.43 -28.16 100.28
CA ILE A 4 57.62 -28.19 98.79
C ILE A 4 56.62 -29.02 97.92
N THR A 5 56.06 -28.65 96.74
CA THR A 5 56.09 -27.49 95.80
C THR A 5 55.03 -27.68 94.68
N ARG A 6 54.50 -26.54 94.15
CA ARG A 6 54.24 -26.13 92.73
C ARG A 6 53.59 -27.08 91.71
N THR A 7 52.64 -26.56 90.91
CA THR A 7 52.88 -26.05 89.53
C THR A 7 51.63 -25.44 88.86
N ILE A 8 51.90 -24.44 88.00
CA ILE A 8 51.14 -23.48 87.20
C ILE A 8 50.39 -24.11 86.00
N ALA A 9 49.28 -23.53 85.52
CA ALA A 9 49.07 -23.17 84.09
C ALA A 9 47.75 -22.44 83.80
N SER A 10 47.90 -21.34 83.07
CA SER A 10 46.88 -20.44 82.51
C SER A 10 46.49 -20.84 81.07
N GLY A 11 45.28 -20.50 80.63
CA GLY A 11 44.90 -20.50 79.20
C GLY A 11 43.48 -19.92 79.03
N ALA A 12 43.35 -18.62 78.76
CA ALA A 12 43.36 -17.97 77.44
C ALA A 12 41.99 -18.05 76.73
N THR A 13 41.20 -16.99 76.94
CA THR A 13 39.93 -16.65 76.28
C THR A 13 40.13 -16.44 74.78
N LEU A 14 39.47 -17.24 73.94
CA LEU A 14 39.48 -17.08 72.49
C LEU A 14 38.38 -16.07 72.09
N ILE A 15 38.78 -14.89 71.63
CA ILE A 15 37.89 -13.89 71.02
C ILE A 15 37.72 -14.26 69.53
N LEU A 16 36.54 -14.71 69.14
CA LEU A 16 36.14 -14.91 67.75
C LEU A 16 35.78 -13.57 67.11
N GLY A 17 36.70 -13.02 66.32
CA GLY A 17 36.42 -11.88 65.45
C GLY A 17 35.65 -12.32 64.20
N THR A 18 34.41 -11.85 64.05
CA THR A 18 33.65 -11.94 62.80
C THR A 18 34.13 -10.87 61.82
N THR A 19 34.95 -11.25 60.86
CA THR A 19 35.25 -10.45 59.68
C THR A 19 34.03 -10.41 58.76
N VAL A 20 33.39 -9.24 58.66
CA VAL A 20 32.40 -8.97 57.61
C VAL A 20 33.16 -8.82 56.30
N ILE A 21 33.19 -9.88 55.49
CA ILE A 21 33.66 -9.82 54.11
C ILE A 21 32.59 -9.06 53.32
N GLY A 22 32.79 -7.75 53.17
CA GLY A 22 32.01 -6.92 52.26
C GLY A 22 32.29 -7.34 50.81
N ILE A 23 31.45 -8.20 50.26
CA ILE A 23 31.44 -8.49 48.82
C ILE A 23 30.87 -7.24 48.15
N ALA A 24 31.75 -6.31 47.76
CA ALA A 24 31.38 -5.22 46.87
C ALA A 24 30.98 -5.85 45.53
N MET A 25 29.68 -6.06 45.32
CA MET A 25 29.17 -6.43 44.00
C MET A 25 29.53 -5.30 43.03
N PRO A 26 30.23 -5.58 41.92
CA PRO A 26 30.47 -4.55 40.92
C PRO A 26 29.11 -4.07 40.43
N ALA A 27 28.86 -2.77 40.55
CA ALA A 27 27.71 -2.11 39.97
C ALA A 27 27.78 -2.29 38.45
N GLN A 28 27.14 -3.34 37.95
CA GLN A 28 27.02 -3.58 36.53
C GLN A 28 26.08 -2.49 36.01
N ALA A 29 26.65 -1.41 35.48
CA ALA A 29 25.89 -0.35 34.85
C ALA A 29 25.05 -0.99 33.74
N ALA A 30 23.74 -1.11 33.99
CA ALA A 30 22.80 -1.63 33.03
C ALA A 30 22.90 -0.75 31.78
N THR A 31 23.46 -1.28 30.69
CA THR A 31 23.55 -0.55 29.43
C THR A 31 22.16 -0.53 28.81
N HIS A 32 21.47 0.60 29.02
CA HIS A 32 20.13 0.83 28.50
C HIS A 32 20.12 0.69 26.97
N LYS A 33 19.42 -0.32 26.44
CA LYS A 33 19.33 -0.55 25.00
C LYS A 33 18.21 0.31 24.41
N THR A 34 18.57 1.17 23.46
CA THR A 34 17.59 1.97 22.71
C THR A 34 16.68 1.06 21.88
N THR A 35 15.37 1.28 21.98
CA THR A 35 14.40 0.60 21.10
C THR A 35 14.24 1.38 19.80
N THR A 36 14.17 0.65 18.67
CA THR A 36 14.03 1.27 17.35
C THR A 36 12.76 0.84 16.63
N VAL A 37 12.14 1.77 15.91
CA VAL A 37 10.99 1.51 15.04
C VAL A 37 11.49 0.91 13.71
N PRO A 38 10.88 -0.16 13.18
CA PRO A 38 11.29 -0.74 11.91
C PRO A 38 11.19 0.27 10.76
N THR A 39 12.17 0.30 9.87
CA THR A 39 12.24 1.25 8.74
C THR A 39 10.99 1.22 7.86
N SER A 40 10.31 0.08 7.75
CA SER A 40 9.05 -0.06 6.99
C SER A 40 7.89 0.74 7.59
N ILE A 41 7.92 1.08 8.88
CA ILE A 41 6.87 1.84 9.57
C ILE A 41 7.21 3.34 9.65
N GLN A 42 8.50 3.68 9.58
CA GLN A 42 8.97 5.07 9.66
C GLN A 42 8.35 5.98 8.59
N GLY A 43 8.19 7.26 8.93
CA GLY A 43 7.56 8.29 8.12
C GLY A 43 6.42 9.00 8.84
N THR A 44 5.80 9.94 8.13
CA THR A 44 4.54 10.58 8.58
C THR A 44 3.38 10.00 7.79
N TRP A 45 2.32 9.61 8.50
CA TRP A 45 1.15 8.96 7.94
C TRP A 45 -0.14 9.62 8.45
N TYR A 46 -1.13 9.74 7.58
CA TYR A 46 -2.39 10.43 7.83
C TYR A 46 -3.58 9.53 7.55
N HIS A 47 -4.56 9.52 8.43
CA HIS A 47 -5.87 8.93 8.19
C HIS A 47 -6.91 10.06 8.26
N TYR A 48 -7.76 10.18 7.24
CA TYR A 48 -8.81 11.20 7.24
C TYR A 48 -10.06 10.69 7.94
N ASN A 49 -10.33 11.24 9.12
CA ASN A 49 -11.56 10.99 9.85
C ASN A 49 -12.69 11.84 9.24
N LYS A 50 -13.59 11.18 8.50
CA LYS A 50 -14.69 11.85 7.80
C LYS A 50 -15.70 12.49 8.75
N THR A 51 -15.95 11.86 9.90
CA THR A 51 -16.91 12.33 10.91
C THR A 51 -16.49 13.70 11.44
N TYR A 52 -15.21 13.87 11.77
CA TYR A 52 -14.68 15.12 12.33
C TYR A 52 -14.04 16.03 11.28
N GLN A 53 -14.01 15.61 10.01
CA GLN A 53 -13.34 16.29 8.90
C GLN A 53 -11.87 16.67 9.18
N ARG A 54 -11.19 15.86 10.01
CA ARG A 54 -9.83 16.08 10.52
C ARG A 54 -8.96 14.85 10.28
N TYR A 55 -7.67 14.93 10.60
CA TYR A 55 -6.74 13.82 10.36
C TYR A 55 -6.24 13.23 11.67
N ASP A 56 -6.31 11.90 11.78
CA ASP A 56 -5.42 11.16 12.67
C ASP A 56 -4.04 11.12 12.02
N THR A 57 -2.99 11.29 12.82
CA THR A 57 -1.60 11.35 12.32
C THR A 57 -0.70 10.42 13.11
N VAL A 58 0.18 9.73 12.40
CA VAL A 58 1.29 8.94 12.95
C VAL A 58 2.59 9.54 12.45
N GLN A 59 3.54 9.79 13.35
CA GLN A 59 4.90 10.21 13.03
C GLN A 59 5.87 9.22 13.66
N ALA A 60 6.55 8.45 12.81
CA ALA A 60 7.49 7.42 13.23
C ALA A 60 8.89 7.76 12.71
N THR A 61 9.86 7.87 13.62
CA THR A 61 11.29 7.97 13.29
C THR A 61 12.01 6.71 13.78
N LYS A 62 13.34 6.62 13.61
CA LYS A 62 14.12 5.48 14.12
C LYS A 62 13.89 5.22 15.61
N THR A 63 13.71 6.26 16.43
CA THR A 63 13.64 6.15 17.90
C THR A 63 12.38 6.74 18.50
N SER A 64 11.40 7.17 17.69
CA SER A 64 10.14 7.71 18.22
C SER A 64 8.93 7.23 17.43
N PHE A 65 7.82 7.04 18.15
CA PHE A 65 6.53 6.69 17.57
C PHE A 65 5.46 7.57 18.20
N ASN A 66 5.00 8.57 17.45
CA ASN A 66 4.05 9.56 17.93
C ASN A 66 2.72 9.41 17.21
N THR A 67 1.61 9.47 17.94
CA THR A 67 0.26 9.41 17.38
C THR A 67 -0.57 10.58 17.86
N LYS A 68 -1.43 11.11 16.99
CA LYS A 68 -2.40 12.15 17.30
C LYS A 68 -3.74 11.81 16.69
N SER A 69 -4.76 11.70 17.53
CA SER A 69 -6.14 11.58 17.08
C SER A 69 -6.64 12.90 16.49
N ALA A 70 -7.57 12.83 15.54
CA ALA A 70 -8.25 13.94 14.90
C ALA A 70 -8.92 14.91 15.89
N LEU A 71 -9.28 14.42 17.09
CA LEU A 71 -9.87 15.21 18.16
C LEU A 71 -8.87 15.63 19.24
N ALA A 72 -7.69 15.01 19.30
CA ALA A 72 -6.73 15.30 20.35
C ALA A 72 -6.00 16.62 20.10
N THR A 73 -5.87 17.45 21.14
CA THR A 73 -5.01 18.63 21.12
C THR A 73 -3.54 18.24 21.19
N ASN A 74 -3.25 17.24 22.04
CA ASN A 74 -1.91 16.76 22.34
C ASN A 74 -1.53 15.49 21.57
N TRP A 75 -0.22 15.29 21.41
CA TRP A 75 0.34 14.06 20.84
C TRP A 75 0.58 13.03 21.95
N THR A 76 0.25 11.78 21.68
CA THR A 76 0.84 10.66 22.41
C THR A 76 2.24 10.42 21.84
N LYS A 77 3.27 10.61 22.66
CA LYS A 77 4.67 10.49 22.25
C LYS A 77 5.32 9.31 22.94
N LEU A 78 6.00 8.45 22.18
CA LEU A 78 6.77 7.33 22.70
C LEU A 78 8.20 7.45 22.22
N SER A 79 9.16 7.33 23.15
CA SER A 79 10.58 7.42 22.85
C SER A 79 11.32 6.12 23.18
N GLY A 80 12.12 5.64 22.23
CA GLY A 80 13.04 4.52 22.39
C GLY A 80 14.32 4.88 23.11
N THR A 81 14.60 6.17 23.33
CA THR A 81 15.79 6.66 24.06
C THR A 81 15.46 7.17 25.47
N LYS A 82 14.18 7.15 25.87
CA LYS A 82 13.75 7.55 27.21
C LYS A 82 13.53 6.31 28.07
N PHE A 83 14.10 6.30 29.27
CA PHE A 83 14.05 5.18 30.21
C PHE A 83 13.41 5.62 31.54
N PRO A 84 12.08 5.75 31.59
CA PRO A 84 11.40 6.22 32.77
C PRO A 84 11.45 5.16 33.89
N SER A 85 11.37 5.59 35.15
CA SER A 85 11.46 4.71 36.32
C SER A 85 10.43 3.57 36.29
N TYR A 86 9.21 3.84 35.83
CA TYR A 86 8.16 2.82 35.69
C TYR A 86 8.50 1.70 34.70
N ALA A 87 9.47 1.91 33.80
CA ALA A 87 9.84 0.95 32.78
C ALA A 87 10.99 0.02 33.21
N LEU A 88 11.44 0.07 34.48
CA LEU A 88 12.40 -0.88 35.07
C LEU A 88 13.67 -1.08 34.22
N GLY A 89 14.25 0.01 33.71
CA GLY A 89 15.44 -0.02 32.85
C GLY A 89 15.18 -0.28 31.38
N HIS A 90 13.92 -0.49 30.97
CA HIS A 90 13.50 -0.55 29.57
C HIS A 90 13.15 0.83 29.01
N SER A 91 13.22 0.96 27.69
CA SER A 91 12.79 2.19 27.01
C SER A 91 11.27 2.34 27.06
N GLU A 92 10.78 3.57 27.12
CA GLU A 92 9.34 3.92 27.09
C GLU A 92 8.63 3.35 25.86
N LEU A 93 9.30 3.33 24.71
CA LEU A 93 8.83 2.66 23.49
C LEU A 93 9.16 1.16 23.55
N ALA A 94 8.15 0.33 23.30
CA ALA A 94 8.30 -1.10 23.06
C ALA A 94 7.95 -1.44 21.61
N VAL A 95 8.78 -2.26 20.96
CA VAL A 95 8.56 -2.76 19.60
C VAL A 95 8.72 -4.28 19.59
N LYS A 96 7.66 -5.00 19.18
CA LYS A 96 7.68 -6.46 19.05
C LYS A 96 7.14 -6.88 17.70
N LYS A 97 7.94 -7.63 16.94
CA LYS A 97 7.48 -8.25 15.69
C LYS A 97 6.51 -9.39 16.01
N GLN A 98 5.41 -9.44 15.28
CA GLN A 98 4.35 -10.42 15.38
C GLN A 98 4.26 -11.24 14.08
N ALA A 99 3.44 -12.29 14.10
CA ALA A 99 3.18 -13.11 12.92
C ALA A 99 2.74 -12.28 11.71
N LYS A 100 2.97 -12.80 10.50
CA LYS A 100 2.59 -12.15 9.21
C LYS A 100 3.23 -10.77 9.00
N GLY A 101 4.32 -10.45 9.71
CA GLY A 101 5.09 -9.22 9.54
C GLY A 101 4.45 -7.97 10.15
N TYR A 102 3.55 -8.14 11.12
CA TYR A 102 3.02 -7.05 11.92
C TYR A 102 4.00 -6.66 13.03
N TYR A 103 3.89 -5.44 13.54
CA TYR A 103 4.64 -4.95 14.68
C TYR A 103 3.68 -4.40 15.72
N LEU A 104 3.79 -4.89 16.96
CA LEU A 104 3.27 -4.19 18.12
C LEU A 104 4.23 -3.03 18.40
N ILE A 105 3.72 -1.80 18.38
CA ILE A 105 4.46 -0.59 18.74
C ILE A 105 3.63 0.14 19.79
N ALA A 106 4.14 0.19 21.01
CA ALA A 106 3.38 0.57 22.20
C ALA A 106 4.26 1.25 23.24
N LYS A 107 3.62 1.84 24.25
CA LYS A 107 4.30 2.19 25.50
C LYS A 107 4.68 0.89 26.23
N TYR A 108 5.83 0.88 26.91
CA TYR A 108 6.26 -0.24 27.75
C TYR A 108 5.15 -0.65 28.73
N ALA A 109 5.01 -1.97 28.94
CA ALA A 109 3.99 -2.58 29.80
C ALA A 109 2.54 -2.15 29.48
N THR A 110 2.23 -1.84 28.23
CA THR A 110 0.85 -1.52 27.81
C THR A 110 0.24 -2.65 26.98
N ASP A 111 -0.91 -3.12 27.42
CA ASP A 111 -1.74 -4.07 26.68
C ASP A 111 -2.70 -3.35 25.72
N GLY A 112 -3.03 -4.00 24.60
CA GLY A 112 -4.11 -3.55 23.70
C GLY A 112 -3.75 -2.49 22.65
N SER A 113 -2.47 -2.19 22.43
CA SER A 113 -2.04 -1.32 21.32
C SER A 113 -2.29 -1.98 19.95
N PRO A 114 -2.60 -1.20 18.90
CA PRO A 114 -2.78 -1.73 17.56
C PRO A 114 -1.50 -2.36 17.01
N LEU A 115 -1.66 -3.34 16.14
CA LEU A 115 -0.60 -3.91 15.33
C LEU A 115 -0.45 -3.12 14.03
N TRP A 116 0.80 -2.84 13.67
CA TRP A 116 1.17 -1.98 12.55
C TRP A 116 1.86 -2.76 11.44
N LYS A 117 1.50 -2.48 10.20
CA LYS A 117 2.19 -3.04 9.02
C LYS A 117 2.09 -2.10 7.83
N LYS A 118 3.19 -1.91 7.11
CA LYS A 118 3.16 -1.24 5.80
C LYS A 118 2.62 -2.20 4.74
N VAL A 119 1.64 -1.73 3.98
CA VAL A 119 0.95 -2.47 2.91
C VAL A 119 0.74 -1.56 1.71
N THR A 120 0.25 -2.14 0.61
CA THR A 120 -0.32 -1.37 -0.50
C THR A 120 -1.84 -1.44 -0.40
N TYR A 121 -2.51 -0.28 -0.30
CA TYR A 121 -3.96 -0.19 -0.21
C TYR A 121 -4.50 0.94 -1.08
N SER A 122 -5.55 0.65 -1.87
CA SER A 122 -6.08 1.55 -2.92
C SER A 122 -5.01 2.08 -3.88
N GLY A 123 -4.00 1.27 -4.21
CA GLY A 123 -2.92 1.64 -5.13
C GLY A 123 -1.84 2.56 -4.55
N HIS A 124 -1.89 2.84 -3.24
CA HIS A 124 -0.91 3.67 -2.54
C HIS A 124 -0.22 2.87 -1.43
N ALA A 125 1.01 3.27 -1.09
CA ALA A 125 1.63 2.81 0.15
C ALA A 125 0.80 3.31 1.34
N ALA A 126 0.46 2.40 2.25
CA ALA A 126 -0.32 2.70 3.44
C ALA A 126 0.27 2.02 4.67
N LEU A 127 0.14 2.66 5.81
CA LEU A 127 0.38 2.06 7.11
C LEU A 127 -0.97 1.55 7.65
N GLN A 128 -1.08 0.24 7.78
CA GLN A 128 -2.26 -0.43 8.31
C GLN A 128 -2.14 -0.57 9.82
N ALA A 129 -3.20 -0.20 10.55
CA ALA A 129 -3.38 -0.45 11.97
C ALA A 129 -4.54 -1.43 12.16
N ILE A 130 -4.31 -2.52 12.88
CA ILE A 130 -5.34 -3.49 13.26
C ILE A 130 -5.36 -3.70 14.76
N ARG A 131 -6.54 -3.87 15.35
CA ARG A 131 -6.69 -4.37 16.72
C ARG A 131 -7.31 -5.77 16.61
N PRO A 132 -6.53 -6.85 16.77
CA PRO A 132 -7.06 -8.21 16.65
C PRO A 132 -8.10 -8.47 17.73
N ALA A 133 -9.04 -9.38 17.44
CA ALA A 133 -9.95 -9.89 18.46
C ALA A 133 -9.15 -10.65 19.54
N THR A 134 -9.59 -10.52 20.78
CA THR A 134 -9.12 -11.27 21.94
C THR A 134 -10.28 -12.06 22.53
N ALA A 135 -10.03 -12.91 23.52
CA ALA A 135 -11.10 -13.61 24.25
C ALA A 135 -12.13 -12.63 24.87
N GLU A 136 -11.72 -11.40 25.13
CA GLU A 136 -12.49 -10.35 25.81
C GLU A 136 -13.05 -9.29 24.86
N SER A 137 -12.67 -9.30 23.58
CA SER A 137 -13.02 -8.23 22.63
C SER A 137 -13.10 -8.74 21.20
N ASN A 138 -14.12 -8.29 20.45
CA ASN A 138 -14.26 -8.56 19.01
C ASN A 138 -13.17 -7.89 18.13
N GLY A 139 -12.19 -7.22 18.73
CA GLY A 139 -11.18 -6.46 18.03
C GLY A 139 -11.69 -5.08 17.63
N GLY A 140 -10.91 -4.40 16.79
CA GLY A 140 -11.24 -3.07 16.30
C GLY A 140 -11.19 -2.97 14.76
N PRO A 141 -11.83 -1.93 14.18
CA PRO A 141 -11.79 -1.71 12.75
C PRO A 141 -10.34 -1.53 12.27
N THR A 142 -10.08 -1.99 11.05
CA THR A 142 -8.79 -1.76 10.39
C THR A 142 -8.72 -0.32 9.88
N THR A 143 -7.68 0.41 10.28
CA THR A 143 -7.44 1.79 9.84
C THR A 143 -6.24 1.83 8.91
N TYR A 144 -6.34 2.62 7.83
CA TYR A 144 -5.24 2.83 6.88
C TYR A 144 -4.82 4.30 6.90
N TYR A 145 -3.52 4.52 7.06
CA TYR A 145 -2.87 5.82 7.04
C TYR A 145 -1.99 5.95 5.78
N TYR A 146 -1.94 7.14 5.19
CA TYR A 146 -1.23 7.42 3.92
C TYR A 146 -0.21 8.53 4.10
N GLN A 147 0.83 8.58 3.26
CA GLN A 147 1.92 9.55 3.42
C GLN A 147 1.51 11.01 3.14
N THR A 148 0.40 11.27 2.46
CA THR A 148 -0.08 12.63 2.18
C THR A 148 -1.53 12.81 2.61
N LYS A 149 -1.86 14.01 3.11
CA LYS A 149 -3.23 14.39 3.48
C LYS A 149 -4.21 14.28 2.29
N LYS A 150 -3.78 14.64 1.08
CA LYS A 150 -4.59 14.54 -0.14
C LYS A 150 -5.04 13.09 -0.41
N ILE A 151 -4.10 12.15 -0.36
CA ILE A 151 -4.41 10.72 -0.55
C ILE A 151 -5.23 10.20 0.63
N ALA A 152 -4.92 10.60 1.86
CA ALA A 152 -5.70 10.18 3.02
C ALA A 152 -7.17 10.62 2.95
N LYS A 153 -7.45 11.84 2.46
CA LYS A 153 -8.82 12.36 2.27
C LYS A 153 -9.56 11.63 1.15
N GLN A 154 -8.86 11.26 0.09
CA GLN A 154 -9.42 10.59 -1.08
C GLN A 154 -8.44 9.51 -1.59
N PRO A 155 -8.43 8.31 -0.96
CA PRO A 155 -7.55 7.25 -1.40
C PRO A 155 -8.15 6.57 -2.62
N VAL A 156 -7.91 7.17 -3.78
CA VAL A 156 -8.38 6.67 -5.08
C VAL A 156 -7.26 5.90 -5.73
N VAL A 157 -7.62 4.75 -6.31
CA VAL A 157 -6.76 4.01 -7.21
C VAL A 157 -6.35 4.90 -8.39
N PRO A 158 -5.06 5.25 -8.55
CA PRO A 158 -4.63 6.01 -9.70
C PRO A 158 -4.65 5.08 -10.92
N PHE A 159 -5.50 5.40 -11.89
CA PHE A 159 -5.50 4.78 -13.21
C PHE A 159 -4.77 5.71 -14.18
N LYS A 160 -4.15 5.12 -15.21
CA LYS A 160 -3.62 5.92 -16.32
C LYS A 160 -4.80 6.53 -17.08
N VAL A 161 -4.59 7.72 -17.63
CA VAL A 161 -5.56 8.41 -18.48
C VAL A 161 -4.89 8.66 -19.82
N ALA A 162 -5.59 8.33 -20.92
CA ALA A 162 -5.14 8.67 -22.25
C ALA A 162 -5.04 10.20 -22.39
N LYS A 163 -3.98 10.68 -23.05
CA LYS A 163 -3.75 12.12 -23.18
C LYS A 163 -4.80 12.77 -24.09
N ASN A 164 -5.10 12.11 -25.20
CA ASN A 164 -6.03 12.54 -26.23
C ASN A 164 -6.91 11.35 -26.64
N ASP A 165 -8.01 11.66 -27.30
CA ASP A 165 -8.96 10.72 -27.91
C ASP A 165 -8.49 10.24 -29.29
N ASN A 166 -7.50 10.90 -29.88
CA ASN A 166 -7.08 10.65 -31.26
C ASN A 166 -5.58 10.32 -31.41
N PHE A 167 -5.21 9.85 -32.60
CA PHE A 167 -3.85 9.47 -32.97
C PHE A 167 -3.04 10.68 -33.45
N SER A 168 -1.72 10.60 -33.29
CA SER A 168 -0.78 11.54 -33.91
C SER A 168 -0.24 10.96 -35.20
N SER A 169 0.06 11.78 -36.21
CA SER A 169 0.86 11.32 -37.38
C SER A 169 2.36 11.24 -37.07
N LYS A 170 2.84 11.95 -36.04
CA LYS A 170 4.28 12.11 -35.73
C LYS A 170 4.83 11.00 -34.83
N LYS A 171 4.01 10.41 -33.95
CA LYS A 171 4.46 9.45 -32.93
C LYS A 171 3.50 8.27 -32.82
N TYR A 172 4.06 7.09 -32.56
CA TYR A 172 3.26 5.93 -32.17
C TYR A 172 2.75 6.11 -30.75
N ALA A 173 1.51 5.66 -30.53
CA ALA A 173 0.88 5.56 -29.23
C ALA A 173 0.30 4.15 -29.04
N ALA A 174 0.08 3.79 -27.78
CA ALA A 174 -0.65 2.57 -27.45
C ALA A 174 -2.12 2.71 -27.86
N VAL A 175 -2.68 1.67 -28.48
CA VAL A 175 -4.09 1.59 -28.88
C VAL A 175 -4.66 0.23 -28.50
N TYR A 176 -5.97 0.18 -28.33
CA TYR A 176 -6.69 -1.00 -27.90
C TYR A 176 -7.90 -1.23 -28.81
N VAL A 177 -8.22 -2.50 -29.03
CA VAL A 177 -9.49 -2.88 -29.67
C VAL A 177 -10.63 -2.55 -28.72
N GLN A 178 -11.60 -1.76 -29.17
CA GLN A 178 -12.76 -1.41 -28.35
C GLN A 178 -13.67 -2.61 -28.12
N ALA A 179 -14.15 -2.72 -26.88
CA ALA A 179 -14.90 -3.87 -26.42
C ALA A 179 -16.43 -3.72 -26.60
N ASP A 180 -16.92 -2.49 -26.76
CA ASP A 180 -18.31 -2.15 -27.04
C ASP A 180 -18.58 -1.85 -28.52
N TYR A 181 -17.55 -1.92 -29.36
CA TYR A 181 -17.66 -1.64 -30.78
C TYR A 181 -17.49 -2.91 -31.65
N LYS A 182 -17.33 -2.75 -32.98
CA LYS A 182 -17.39 -3.83 -33.99
C LYS A 182 -16.09 -4.67 -34.04
N ALA A 183 -15.69 -5.26 -32.91
CA ALA A 183 -14.64 -6.28 -32.95
C ALA A 183 -15.13 -7.57 -33.66
N PRO A 184 -14.30 -8.19 -34.50
CA PRO A 184 -12.85 -7.99 -34.58
C PRO A 184 -12.39 -7.00 -35.68
N VAL A 185 -11.22 -6.38 -35.48
CA VAL A 185 -10.67 -5.35 -36.38
C VAL A 185 -9.84 -5.99 -37.50
N LYS A 186 -10.18 -5.68 -38.74
CA LYS A 186 -9.49 -6.16 -39.94
C LYS A 186 -8.40 -5.16 -40.36
N LEU A 187 -7.16 -5.61 -40.38
CA LEU A 187 -5.99 -4.82 -40.79
C LEU A 187 -5.47 -5.31 -42.14
N TYR A 188 -5.15 -4.38 -43.03
CA TYR A 188 -4.71 -4.64 -44.40
C TYR A 188 -3.19 -4.50 -44.52
N SER A 189 -2.60 -5.23 -45.47
CA SER A 189 -1.15 -5.21 -45.72
C SER A 189 -0.63 -3.92 -46.36
N SER A 190 -1.49 -3.05 -46.90
CA SER A 190 -1.09 -1.79 -47.53
C SER A 190 -2.16 -0.70 -47.37
N VAL A 191 -1.76 0.57 -47.53
CA VAL A 191 -2.66 1.74 -47.51
C VAL A 191 -3.76 1.61 -48.56
N LYS A 192 -3.40 1.29 -49.81
CA LYS A 192 -4.35 1.11 -50.92
C LYS A 192 -5.40 0.03 -50.61
N ASN A 193 -4.98 -1.05 -50.00
CA ASN A 193 -5.86 -2.15 -49.59
C ASN A 193 -6.81 -1.73 -48.47
N ALA A 194 -6.32 -0.95 -47.49
CA ALA A 194 -7.16 -0.39 -46.43
C ALA A 194 -8.23 0.57 -46.97
N GLN A 195 -7.84 1.46 -47.89
CA GLN A 195 -8.77 2.40 -48.54
C GLN A 195 -9.85 1.70 -49.35
N LYS A 196 -9.46 0.70 -50.16
CA LYS A 196 -10.38 -0.06 -51.03
C LYS A 196 -11.11 -1.20 -50.31
N LYS A 197 -10.74 -1.50 -49.05
CA LYS A 197 -11.21 -2.64 -48.26
C LYS A 197 -11.07 -3.99 -49.00
N ARG A 198 -9.94 -4.23 -49.68
CA ARG A 198 -9.67 -5.44 -50.47
C ARG A 198 -8.24 -5.95 -50.24
N GLY A 199 -7.98 -7.23 -50.55
CA GLY A 199 -6.66 -7.85 -50.49
C GLY A 199 -6.34 -8.59 -49.18
N LYS A 200 -5.06 -8.89 -48.96
CA LYS A 200 -4.57 -9.67 -47.80
C LYS A 200 -4.75 -8.91 -46.49
N THR A 201 -5.32 -9.59 -45.50
CA THR A 201 -5.63 -9.02 -44.19
C THR A 201 -5.21 -9.92 -43.05
N ILE A 202 -4.99 -9.33 -41.88
CA ILE A 202 -5.02 -10.01 -40.59
C ILE A 202 -6.15 -9.46 -39.73
N THR A 203 -6.49 -10.18 -38.67
CA THR A 203 -7.57 -9.78 -37.76
C THR A 203 -7.06 -9.74 -36.33
N ILE A 204 -7.30 -8.63 -35.64
CA ILE A 204 -7.03 -8.48 -34.20
C ILE A 204 -8.36 -8.41 -33.43
N LYS A 205 -8.43 -9.14 -32.31
CA LYS A 205 -9.65 -9.27 -31.50
C LYS A 205 -9.43 -9.12 -29.99
N ASN A 206 -8.16 -9.05 -29.55
CA ASN A 206 -7.86 -9.07 -28.13
C ASN A 206 -7.96 -7.65 -27.53
N ILE A 207 -9.06 -7.39 -26.83
CA ILE A 207 -9.34 -6.12 -26.13
C ILE A 207 -8.39 -5.83 -24.96
N THR A 208 -7.60 -6.82 -24.51
CA THR A 208 -6.61 -6.66 -23.43
C THR A 208 -5.20 -6.35 -23.95
N THR A 209 -4.97 -6.49 -25.26
CA THR A 209 -3.65 -6.26 -25.86
C THR A 209 -3.51 -4.81 -26.29
N ALA A 210 -2.41 -4.17 -25.87
CA ALA A 210 -1.99 -2.88 -26.43
C ALA A 210 -1.24 -3.10 -27.75
N TYR A 211 -1.70 -2.45 -28.81
CA TYR A 211 -1.00 -2.35 -30.08
C TYR A 211 -0.35 -0.96 -30.19
N GLN A 212 0.59 -0.78 -31.10
CA GLN A 212 1.17 0.55 -31.37
C GLN A 212 0.59 1.08 -32.67
N ALA A 213 -0.02 2.26 -32.63
CA ALA A 213 -0.56 2.89 -33.83
C ALA A 213 -0.30 4.38 -33.91
N ARG A 214 -0.41 4.91 -35.13
CA ARG A 214 -0.33 6.33 -35.47
C ARG A 214 -1.10 6.59 -36.75
N TRP A 215 -1.51 7.83 -37.02
CA TRP A 215 -1.97 8.18 -38.35
C TRP A 215 -0.85 7.98 -39.37
N ASN A 216 -1.21 7.48 -40.55
CA ASN A 216 -0.25 7.26 -41.63
C ASN A 216 0.37 8.59 -42.09
N ASP A 217 -0.46 9.63 -42.17
CA ASP A 217 -0.10 11.02 -42.45
C ASP A 217 -1.15 11.95 -41.81
N ALA A 218 -0.94 13.27 -41.85
CA ALA A 218 -1.79 14.23 -41.15
C ALA A 218 -3.16 14.47 -41.80
N LYS A 219 -3.39 14.00 -43.03
CA LYS A 219 -4.61 14.27 -43.81
C LYS A 219 -5.41 13.00 -44.13
N SER A 220 -4.84 11.83 -43.87
CA SER A 220 -5.43 10.54 -44.18
C SER A 220 -6.24 10.00 -43.00
N ASP A 221 -7.38 9.41 -43.34
CA ASP A 221 -8.20 8.54 -42.50
C ASP A 221 -7.59 7.14 -42.33
N ILE A 222 -6.27 6.96 -42.51
CA ILE A 222 -5.61 5.66 -42.41
C ILE A 222 -4.70 5.63 -41.20
N VAL A 223 -4.97 4.67 -40.32
CA VAL A 223 -4.17 4.35 -39.15
C VAL A 223 -3.18 3.25 -39.50
N ARG A 224 -1.91 3.49 -39.18
CA ARG A 224 -0.83 2.51 -39.26
C ARG A 224 -0.69 1.80 -37.92
N VAL A 225 -0.82 0.47 -37.90
CA VAL A 225 -0.79 -0.37 -36.70
C VAL A 225 0.37 -1.36 -36.76
N ARG A 226 1.16 -1.48 -35.69
CA ARG A 226 2.21 -2.48 -35.54
C ARG A 226 1.69 -3.73 -34.82
N VAL A 227 1.84 -4.88 -35.45
CA VAL A 227 1.48 -6.20 -34.91
C VAL A 227 2.66 -7.14 -35.10
N LYS A 228 3.25 -7.64 -34.00
CA LYS A 228 4.40 -8.57 -34.03
C LYS A 228 5.51 -8.10 -34.99
N ASN A 229 5.96 -6.85 -34.84
CA ASN A 229 6.98 -6.19 -35.69
C ASN A 229 6.60 -5.94 -37.16
N HIS A 230 5.40 -6.34 -37.61
CA HIS A 230 4.90 -6.00 -38.94
C HIS A 230 3.98 -4.78 -38.89
N THR A 231 3.93 -4.05 -39.99
CA THR A 231 3.08 -2.87 -40.15
C THR A 231 1.86 -3.21 -41.00
N TYR A 232 0.68 -2.86 -40.49
CA TYR A 232 -0.60 -2.99 -41.18
C TYR A 232 -1.37 -1.68 -41.13
N TYR A 233 -2.46 -1.63 -41.89
CA TYR A 233 -3.23 -0.40 -42.13
C TYR A 233 -4.72 -0.64 -41.95
N VAL A 234 -5.43 0.33 -41.40
CA VAL A 234 -6.89 0.30 -41.27
C VAL A 234 -7.42 1.71 -41.42
N ARG A 235 -8.66 1.85 -41.87
CA ARG A 235 -9.34 3.14 -41.81
C ARG A 235 -9.58 3.52 -40.35
N ASP A 236 -9.36 4.77 -40.02
CA ASP A 236 -9.66 5.32 -38.71
C ASP A 236 -11.13 5.13 -38.41
N THR A 237 -11.39 4.41 -37.32
CA THR A 237 -12.70 3.92 -36.92
C THR A 237 -12.70 3.79 -35.41
N GLU A 238 -13.88 3.84 -34.80
CA GLU A 238 -14.02 3.72 -33.34
C GLU A 238 -13.59 2.33 -32.80
N ASP A 239 -13.32 1.37 -33.69
CA ASP A 239 -12.81 0.03 -33.39
C ASP A 239 -11.45 0.03 -32.67
N LEU A 240 -10.66 1.09 -32.83
CA LEU A 240 -9.37 1.28 -32.16
C LEU A 240 -9.37 2.60 -31.40
N GLN A 241 -9.02 2.58 -30.12
CA GLN A 241 -8.89 3.82 -29.32
C GLN A 241 -7.59 3.86 -28.51
N PRO A 242 -7.13 5.06 -28.10
CA PRO A 242 -5.98 5.22 -27.20
C PRO A 242 -6.18 4.68 -25.77
N SER A 243 -7.41 4.35 -25.40
CA SER A 243 -7.84 3.88 -24.08
C SER A 243 -8.53 2.52 -24.19
N ASN A 244 -8.63 1.82 -23.06
CA ASN A 244 -9.31 0.51 -22.97
C ASN A 244 -10.44 0.49 -21.95
N SER A 245 -10.73 1.62 -21.33
CA SER A 245 -11.70 1.72 -20.25
C SER A 245 -12.35 3.08 -20.27
N TRP A 246 -13.67 3.13 -20.17
CA TRP A 246 -14.44 4.37 -20.27
C TRP A 246 -15.50 4.42 -19.17
N ARG A 247 -16.14 5.57 -19.00
CA ARG A 247 -17.19 5.76 -18.00
C ARG A 247 -18.49 6.22 -18.66
N ILE A 248 -19.55 5.45 -18.46
CA ILE A 248 -20.93 5.87 -18.80
C ILE A 248 -21.70 6.02 -17.49
N GLY A 249 -22.23 7.22 -17.24
CA GLY A 249 -22.88 7.54 -15.97
C GLY A 249 -21.94 7.31 -14.78
N ASN A 250 -22.36 6.47 -13.83
CA ASN A 250 -21.59 6.13 -12.63
C ASN A 250 -20.78 4.82 -12.74
N THR A 251 -20.72 4.21 -13.93
CA THR A 251 -20.10 2.91 -14.16
C THR A 251 -18.85 3.05 -15.03
N ILE A 252 -17.72 2.51 -14.57
CA ILE A 252 -16.55 2.27 -15.44
C ILE A 252 -16.71 0.93 -16.13
N TYR A 253 -16.48 0.90 -17.44
CA TYR A 253 -16.42 -0.29 -18.26
C TYR A 253 -14.96 -0.55 -18.60
N SER A 254 -14.49 -1.77 -18.37
CA SER A 254 -13.09 -2.14 -18.58
C SER A 254 -12.95 -3.63 -18.84
N PRO A 255 -12.03 -4.09 -19.70
CA PRO A 255 -11.73 -5.50 -19.83
C PRO A 255 -10.99 -6.06 -18.61
N PHE A 256 -10.60 -5.20 -17.66
CA PHE A 256 -9.86 -5.55 -16.47
C PHE A 256 -10.68 -5.37 -15.19
N ALA A 257 -10.29 -6.11 -14.14
CA ALA A 257 -10.76 -5.84 -12.79
C ALA A 257 -10.15 -4.52 -12.28
N PRO A 258 -10.82 -3.77 -11.39
CA PRO A 258 -10.33 -2.49 -10.88
C PRO A 258 -9.00 -2.58 -10.10
N THR A 259 -8.60 -3.80 -9.70
CA THR A 259 -7.30 -4.08 -9.06
C THR A 259 -6.14 -4.14 -10.05
N SER A 260 -6.39 -4.24 -11.37
CA SER A 260 -5.37 -4.31 -12.43
C SER A 260 -4.93 -2.92 -12.91
N THR A 261 -4.60 -2.05 -11.96
CA THR A 261 -4.44 -0.60 -12.15
C THR A 261 -3.43 -0.22 -13.24
N SER A 262 -2.35 -1.00 -13.39
CA SER A 262 -1.28 -0.77 -14.36
C SER A 262 -1.67 -1.04 -15.82
N LYS A 263 -2.70 -1.89 -16.02
CA LYS A 263 -3.23 -2.31 -17.32
C LYS A 263 -4.37 -1.42 -17.82
N ILE A 264 -5.01 -0.70 -16.91
CA ILE A 264 -6.17 0.15 -17.21
C ILE A 264 -5.69 1.50 -17.72
N VAL A 265 -6.23 1.90 -18.87
CA VAL A 265 -6.08 3.24 -19.44
C VAL A 265 -7.47 3.81 -19.67
N LEU A 266 -7.82 4.81 -18.88
CA LEU A 266 -9.09 5.51 -18.96
C LEU A 266 -9.12 6.49 -20.14
N ASP A 267 -10.30 6.66 -20.72
CA ASP A 267 -10.56 7.72 -21.70
C ASP A 267 -10.16 9.11 -21.18
N PRO A 268 -9.75 10.03 -22.08
CA PRO A 268 -9.45 11.41 -21.71
C PRO A 268 -10.61 12.04 -20.93
N GLY A 269 -10.28 12.81 -19.88
CA GLY A 269 -11.28 13.47 -19.03
C GLY A 269 -12.04 12.54 -18.07
N THR A 270 -11.93 11.21 -18.20
CA THR A 270 -12.57 10.27 -17.28
C THR A 270 -11.93 10.33 -15.90
N LYS A 271 -12.77 10.59 -14.88
CA LYS A 271 -12.36 10.58 -13.47
C LYS A 271 -12.96 9.37 -12.77
N ALA A 272 -12.12 8.37 -12.46
CA ALA A 272 -12.59 7.17 -11.73
C ALA A 272 -13.14 7.46 -10.34
N SER A 273 -12.74 8.58 -9.74
CA SER A 273 -13.31 9.06 -8.49
C SER A 273 -14.82 9.34 -8.55
N LYS A 274 -15.37 9.59 -9.75
CA LYS A 274 -16.81 9.83 -9.99
C LYS A 274 -17.62 8.56 -10.26
N ALA A 275 -16.97 7.39 -10.34
CA ALA A 275 -17.66 6.13 -10.53
C ALA A 275 -17.97 5.46 -9.18
N THR A 276 -19.15 4.84 -9.11
CA THR A 276 -19.60 4.00 -7.98
C THR A 276 -19.70 2.53 -8.36
N LYS A 277 -19.70 2.22 -9.67
CA LYS A 277 -19.72 0.86 -10.21
C LYS A 277 -18.55 0.63 -11.17
N TRP A 278 -18.13 -0.62 -11.28
CA TRP A 278 -17.16 -1.11 -12.25
C TRP A 278 -17.72 -2.36 -12.91
N ALA A 279 -17.71 -2.41 -14.23
CA ALA A 279 -18.15 -3.54 -15.02
C ALA A 279 -16.95 -4.12 -15.77
N LYS A 280 -16.61 -5.38 -15.48
CA LYS A 280 -15.66 -6.12 -16.31
C LYS A 280 -16.38 -6.65 -17.53
N ILE A 281 -15.94 -6.19 -18.69
CA ILE A 281 -16.49 -6.57 -19.98
C ILE A 281 -15.62 -7.63 -20.65
N VAL A 282 -16.26 -8.52 -21.38
CA VAL A 282 -15.62 -9.37 -22.39
C VAL A 282 -16.38 -9.21 -23.70
N HIS A 283 -15.67 -9.41 -24.80
CA HIS A 283 -16.26 -9.32 -26.13
C HIS A 283 -17.41 -10.33 -26.30
N ALA A 284 -18.53 -9.92 -26.89
CA ALA A 284 -19.57 -10.86 -27.31
C ALA A 284 -20.16 -10.51 -28.68
N GLY A 285 -19.32 -10.56 -29.73
CA GLY A 285 -19.80 -10.53 -31.11
C GLY A 285 -20.53 -9.24 -31.51
N LYS A 286 -21.09 -9.22 -32.72
CA LYS A 286 -21.74 -8.03 -33.29
C LYS A 286 -22.83 -7.53 -32.33
N ASN A 287 -22.61 -6.34 -31.75
CA ASN A 287 -23.54 -5.55 -30.97
C ASN A 287 -23.94 -6.10 -29.58
N LYS A 288 -23.13 -6.97 -28.95
CA LYS A 288 -23.36 -7.34 -27.54
C LYS A 288 -22.07 -7.18 -26.73
N THR A 289 -22.12 -6.30 -25.74
CA THR A 289 -21.14 -6.27 -24.65
C THR A 289 -21.59 -7.28 -23.61
N VAL A 290 -20.78 -8.29 -23.31
CA VAL A 290 -21.08 -9.22 -22.20
C VAL A 290 -20.34 -8.78 -20.95
N TYR A 291 -21.12 -8.58 -19.88
CA TYR A 291 -20.61 -8.30 -18.55
C TYR A 291 -20.28 -9.61 -17.85
N THR A 292 -19.06 -9.74 -17.33
CA THR A 292 -18.64 -10.96 -16.62
C THR A 292 -18.64 -10.79 -15.13
N THR A 293 -18.44 -9.57 -14.63
CA THR A 293 -18.33 -9.29 -13.21
C THR A 293 -18.60 -7.81 -12.95
N MET A 294 -19.29 -7.53 -11.85
CA MET A 294 -19.51 -6.16 -11.37
C MET A 294 -18.75 -5.94 -10.06
N TRP A 295 -18.36 -4.70 -9.81
CA TRP A 295 -17.91 -4.24 -8.50
C TRP A 295 -18.66 -2.97 -8.15
N HIS A 296 -18.87 -2.76 -6.86
CA HIS A 296 -19.37 -1.50 -6.32
C HIS A 296 -18.30 -0.86 -5.42
N ARG A 297 -18.38 0.45 -5.26
CA ARG A 297 -17.43 1.19 -4.44
C ARG A 297 -17.96 1.29 -3.02
N ALA A 298 -17.28 0.64 -2.07
CA ALA A 298 -17.58 0.70 -0.65
C ALA A 298 -16.32 1.09 0.13
N ASN A 299 -16.44 2.05 1.05
CA ASN A 299 -15.34 2.53 1.90
C ASN A 299 -14.06 2.92 1.13
N GLY A 300 -14.22 3.49 -0.08
CA GLY A 300 -13.10 3.93 -0.91
C GLY A 300 -12.42 2.83 -1.74
N SER A 301 -12.89 1.58 -1.66
CA SER A 301 -12.36 0.45 -2.43
C SER A 301 -13.44 -0.22 -3.28
N TRP A 302 -13.00 -0.94 -4.31
CA TRP A 302 -13.87 -1.75 -5.15
C TRP A 302 -14.12 -3.11 -4.50
N LYS A 303 -15.40 -3.48 -4.35
CA LYS A 303 -15.88 -4.75 -3.80
C LYS A 303 -16.66 -5.48 -4.87
N LYS A 304 -16.33 -6.77 -5.07
CA LYS A 304 -17.03 -7.63 -6.03
C LYS A 304 -18.45 -7.87 -5.54
#